data_AF-G2Y469-F1
#
_entry.id   AF-G2Y469-F1
#
_cell.length_a   1.000
_cell.length_b   1.000
_cell.length_c   1.000
_cell.angle_alpha   90.00
_cell.angle_beta   90.00
_cell.angle_gamma   90.00
#
_symmetry.space_group_name_H-M   'P 1'
#
loop_
_entity.id
_entity.type
_entity.pdbx_description
1 polymer ?
#
loop_
_entity_poly.entity_id
_entity_poly.type
_entity_poly.pdbx_seq_one_letter_code
_entity_poly.pdbx_strand_id
1 'polypeptide(L)'
;MSASDQDPLLLLRQSIASESPCIPTTTEDATSSVDLSLATATYLHFTSPLQVSIPFTTATRFISSDKPVNLRSIYFAWQQRELAIPEYNASSTTLSAQLAAEGGAGGEIQNLSFVERLDLITWLEGASDESQYIKPLASDTSNATASAKVASGVAGGIAPVTSGMGGRQGKNVDPRLAEIYNGERRMGDRNSVLRGIKPTDFSHVRKLASPFLSRKSAHAAAQNLANNPALAHNLKPARRPDPIILLSPSASSILRMSNIKSFLEGGAFIPSDSASSTSSSSASILHISRFIPSIDPARPIRFIIVDTPEQFKPEYWSRVVAVFTTGQVWQFKNYKWPQPTDLFRNTLGLFVGFRGESLPDTVKGWGSGVLASQVERWAPQAGPASRWRDKEVVENIWKAIEGNMKARGWRRDSGPVI
;
A
#
# COMPACT_ATOMS: atom_id res chain seq x y z
N MET A 1 30.98 21.50 -1.33
CA MET A 1 30.04 20.36 -1.36
C MET A 1 29.00 20.61 -0.30
N SER A 2 27.71 20.46 -0.62
CA SER A 2 26.65 20.84 0.33
C SER A 2 26.56 19.79 1.44
N ALA A 3 26.21 20.19 2.67
CA ALA A 3 26.06 19.25 3.80
C ALA A 3 24.98 18.17 3.55
N SER A 4 24.10 18.38 2.56
CA SER A 4 23.14 17.39 2.05
C SER A 4 23.76 16.30 1.18
N ASP A 5 24.89 16.56 0.49
CA ASP A 5 25.55 15.58 -0.39
C ASP A 5 26.38 14.53 0.38
N GLN A 6 26.61 14.76 1.68
CA GLN A 6 27.40 13.87 2.55
C GLN A 6 26.55 13.21 3.65
N ASP A 7 25.22 13.33 3.60
CA ASP A 7 24.37 12.68 4.61
C ASP A 7 24.41 11.15 4.45
N PRO A 8 24.89 10.39 5.45
CA PRO A 8 25.06 8.95 5.35
C PRO A 8 23.77 8.20 5.04
N LEU A 9 22.61 8.69 5.50
CA LEU A 9 21.32 8.06 5.23
C LEU A 9 20.86 8.26 3.79
N LEU A 10 21.07 9.45 3.22
CA LEU A 10 20.72 9.72 1.83
C LEU A 10 21.64 8.95 0.87
N LEU A 11 22.94 8.87 1.18
CA LEU A 11 23.89 8.08 0.39
C LEU A 11 23.54 6.59 0.43
N LEU A 12 23.19 6.06 1.61
CA LEU A 12 22.72 4.67 1.73
C LEU A 12 21.42 4.41 0.98
N ARG A 13 20.46 5.33 1.05
CA ARG A 13 19.20 5.21 0.30
C ARG A 13 19.42 5.26 -1.21
N GLN A 14 20.29 6.15 -1.68
CA GLN A 14 20.64 6.26 -3.10
C GLN A 14 21.41 5.05 -3.61
N SER A 15 22.31 4.49 -2.80
CA SER A 15 23.06 3.30 -3.18
C SER A 15 22.16 2.07 -3.27
N ILE A 16 21.23 1.90 -2.32
CA ILE A 16 20.19 0.86 -2.36
C ILE A 16 19.30 1.01 -3.59
N ALA A 17 18.81 2.22 -3.87
CA ALA A 17 17.93 2.48 -5.01
C ALA A 17 18.62 2.26 -6.38
N SER A 18 19.95 2.40 -6.43
CA SER A 18 20.77 2.16 -7.63
C SER A 18 21.37 0.75 -7.68
N GLU A 19 21.04 -0.12 -6.72
CA GLU A 19 21.62 -1.47 -6.54
C GLU A 19 23.15 -1.46 -6.53
N SER A 20 23.76 -0.36 -6.09
CA SER A 20 25.21 -0.20 -6.05
C SER A 20 25.79 -0.78 -4.77
N PRO A 21 26.96 -1.46 -4.84
CA PRO A 21 27.55 -2.10 -3.68
C PRO A 21 28.04 -1.07 -2.66
N CYS A 22 27.66 -1.28 -1.40
CA CYS A 22 28.19 -0.58 -0.23
C CYS A 22 29.16 -1.51 0.48
N ILE A 23 30.45 -1.19 0.46
CA ILE A 23 31.52 -2.12 0.83
C ILE A 23 32.10 -1.73 2.20
N PRO A 24 32.10 -2.61 3.21
CA PRO A 24 32.79 -2.37 4.48
C PRO A 24 34.32 -2.37 4.28
N THR A 25 35.02 -1.33 4.73
CA THR A 25 36.49 -1.21 4.59
C THR A 25 37.17 -0.83 5.90
N THR A 26 38.46 -1.13 6.04
CA THR A 26 39.28 -0.70 7.19
C THR A 26 40.02 0.63 6.97
N THR A 27 40.09 1.08 5.72
CA THR A 27 40.81 2.29 5.29
C THR A 27 39.91 3.19 4.44
N GLU A 28 40.19 4.50 4.50
CA GLU A 28 39.41 5.56 3.84
C GLU A 28 39.50 5.51 2.30
N ASP A 29 40.64 5.05 1.76
CA ASP A 29 40.99 5.05 0.32
C ASP A 29 40.86 3.68 -0.37
N ALA A 30 40.21 2.70 0.27
CA ALA A 30 40.11 1.35 -0.27
C ALA A 30 39.20 1.28 -1.50
N THR A 31 39.81 1.30 -2.69
CA THR A 31 39.17 1.03 -4.00
C THR A 31 39.00 -0.45 -4.31
N SER A 32 39.48 -1.34 -3.42
CA SER A 32 39.50 -2.79 -3.62
C SER A 32 38.49 -3.48 -2.71
N SER A 33 37.62 -4.30 -3.30
CA SER A 33 36.60 -5.09 -2.61
C SER A 33 37.24 -6.16 -1.71
N VAL A 34 37.36 -5.87 -0.42
CA VAL A 34 37.60 -6.89 0.59
C VAL A 34 36.30 -7.03 1.37
N ASP A 35 35.65 -8.17 1.24
CA ASP A 35 34.39 -8.49 1.91
C ASP A 35 34.69 -8.72 3.41
N LEU A 36 34.84 -7.61 4.13
CA LEU A 36 35.21 -7.58 5.53
C LEU A 36 33.97 -7.69 6.42
N SER A 37 34.10 -8.49 7.47
CA SER A 37 33.04 -8.62 8.48
C SER A 37 32.72 -7.25 9.11
N LEU A 38 31.43 -7.00 9.36
CA LEU A 38 30.94 -5.83 10.10
C LEU A 38 31.49 -5.73 11.53
N ALA A 39 32.23 -6.71 12.04
CA ALA A 39 32.93 -6.59 13.33
C ALA A 39 34.28 -5.85 13.21
N THR A 40 34.96 -5.95 12.06
CA THR A 40 36.34 -5.44 11.89
C THR A 40 36.42 -4.20 11.01
N ALA A 41 35.39 -3.92 10.21
CA ALA A 41 35.38 -2.75 9.32
C ALA A 41 35.25 -1.41 10.09
N THR A 42 35.91 -0.35 9.64
CA THR A 42 35.86 0.99 10.26
C THR A 42 35.10 2.00 9.42
N TYR A 43 35.05 1.80 8.10
CA TYR A 43 34.37 2.67 7.12
C TYR A 43 33.38 1.87 6.26
N LEU A 44 32.38 2.57 5.72
CA LEU A 44 31.50 2.10 4.67
C LEU A 44 31.78 2.90 3.41
N HIS A 45 32.24 2.23 2.35
CA HIS A 45 32.54 2.83 1.06
C HIS A 45 31.32 2.77 0.15
N PHE A 46 30.87 3.94 -0.32
CA PHE A 46 29.81 4.09 -1.30
C PHE A 46 30.41 4.22 -2.69
N THR A 47 29.88 3.46 -3.66
CA THR A 47 30.39 3.46 -5.05
C THR A 47 29.62 4.39 -5.99
N SER A 48 28.37 4.72 -5.67
CA SER A 48 27.46 5.57 -6.45
C SER A 48 26.47 6.30 -5.54
N PRO A 49 26.08 7.56 -5.84
CA PRO A 49 26.48 8.40 -6.98
C PRO A 49 27.83 9.13 -6.80
N LEU A 50 28.40 9.08 -5.60
CA LEU A 50 29.69 9.67 -5.25
C LEU A 50 30.55 8.60 -4.57
N GLN A 51 31.80 8.45 -5.01
CA GLN A 51 32.77 7.58 -4.35
C GLN A 51 33.24 8.23 -3.05
N VAL A 52 32.66 7.83 -1.92
CA VAL A 52 32.92 8.40 -0.60
C VAL A 52 32.96 7.29 0.44
N SER A 53 33.93 7.35 1.33
CA SER A 53 34.04 6.47 2.49
C SER A 53 33.56 7.20 3.74
N ILE A 54 32.59 6.64 4.46
CA ILE A 54 32.05 7.24 5.68
C ILE A 54 32.36 6.34 6.88
N PRO A 55 32.86 6.89 8.01
CA PRO A 55 33.08 6.10 9.22
C PRO A 55 31.79 5.47 9.73
N PHE A 56 31.84 4.19 10.12
CA PHE A 56 30.69 3.48 10.67
C PHE A 56 30.17 4.06 12.01
N THR A 57 31.03 4.76 12.74
CA THR A 57 30.71 5.46 13.99
C THR A 57 29.97 6.78 13.77
N THR A 58 29.79 7.21 12.52
CA THR A 58 29.09 8.46 12.20
C THR A 58 27.64 8.37 12.65
N ALA A 59 27.22 9.33 13.49
CA ALA A 59 25.84 9.45 13.94
C ALA A 59 24.94 9.87 12.76
N THR A 60 23.84 9.15 12.56
CA THR A 60 22.88 9.45 11.51
C THR A 60 21.73 10.33 12.00
N ARG A 61 20.89 10.80 11.07
CA ARG A 61 19.68 11.57 11.41
C ARG A 61 18.53 10.71 11.95
N PHE A 62 18.67 9.39 11.93
CA PHE A 62 17.70 8.45 12.46
C PHE A 62 17.84 8.38 13.98
N ILE A 63 16.74 8.52 14.70
CA ILE A 63 16.69 8.59 16.16
C ILE A 63 15.93 7.40 16.69
N SER A 64 16.56 6.68 17.61
CA SER A 64 15.91 5.66 18.41
C SER A 64 16.07 6.00 19.88
N SER A 65 14.96 6.01 20.63
CA SER A 65 14.94 6.34 22.06
C SER A 65 15.72 7.63 22.41
N ASP A 66 15.46 8.71 21.67
CA ASP A 66 16.10 10.04 21.79
C ASP A 66 17.61 10.10 21.50
N LYS A 67 18.24 8.99 21.10
CA LYS A 67 19.65 8.93 20.71
C LYS A 67 19.80 8.76 19.19
N PRO A 68 20.74 9.49 18.56
CA PRO A 68 21.03 9.29 17.15
C PRO A 68 21.70 7.92 16.95
N VAL A 69 21.22 7.18 15.96
CA VAL A 69 21.71 5.84 15.65
C VAL A 69 22.93 5.94 14.74
N ASN A 70 23.97 5.16 15.02
CA ASN A 70 25.19 5.13 14.21
C ASN A 70 24.98 4.42 12.86
N LEU A 71 25.74 4.82 11.83
CA LEU A 71 25.67 4.23 10.48
C LEU A 71 25.85 2.70 10.51
N ARG A 72 26.70 2.17 11.40
CA ARG A 72 26.89 0.73 11.58
C ARG A 72 25.59 0.00 11.91
N SER A 73 24.81 0.56 12.84
CA SER A 73 23.56 -0.06 13.31
C SER A 73 22.49 0.01 12.22
N ILE A 74 22.44 1.12 11.47
CA ILE A 74 21.55 1.28 10.31
C ILE A 74 21.88 0.27 9.20
N TYR A 75 23.15 0.15 8.82
CA TYR A 75 23.58 -0.78 7.78
C TYR A 75 23.39 -2.24 8.21
N PHE A 76 23.64 -2.56 9.48
CA PHE A 76 23.35 -3.88 10.04
C PHE A 76 21.86 -4.22 9.96
N ALA A 77 20.98 -3.30 10.35
CA ALA A 77 19.53 -3.47 10.25
C ALA A 77 19.06 -3.70 8.81
N TRP A 78 19.71 -3.04 7.84
CA TRP A 78 19.47 -3.23 6.41
C TRP A 78 19.92 -4.62 5.91
N GLN A 79 21.13 -5.05 6.27
CA GLN A 79 21.68 -6.33 5.84
C GLN A 79 20.88 -7.50 6.40
N GLN A 80 20.34 -7.36 7.61
CA GLN A 80 19.55 -8.39 8.28
C GLN A 80 18.03 -8.16 8.18
N ARG A 81 17.56 -7.37 7.21
CA ARG A 81 16.14 -7.03 7.07
C ARG A 81 15.21 -8.25 6.95
N GLU A 82 15.68 -9.33 6.34
CA GLU A 82 14.90 -10.56 6.10
C GLU A 82 14.81 -11.49 7.33
N LEU A 83 15.59 -11.23 8.40
CA LEU A 83 15.59 -12.08 9.59
C LEU A 83 14.42 -11.77 10.52
N ALA A 84 13.85 -12.82 11.11
CA ALA A 84 12.81 -12.71 12.13
C ALA A 84 13.32 -11.97 13.38
N ILE A 85 12.42 -11.32 14.13
CA ILE A 85 12.78 -10.48 15.29
C ILE A 85 13.68 -11.22 16.31
N PRO A 86 13.38 -12.48 16.70
CA PRO A 86 14.22 -13.20 17.67
C PRO A 86 15.64 -13.44 17.15
N GLU A 87 15.78 -13.75 15.86
CA GLU A 87 17.06 -14.01 15.21
C GLU A 87 17.87 -12.72 15.05
N TYR A 88 17.21 -11.61 14.70
CA TYR A 88 17.81 -10.29 14.65
C TYR A 88 18.33 -9.80 16.01
N ASN A 89 17.59 -10.06 17.09
CA ASN A 89 18.04 -9.71 18.44
C ASN A 89 19.26 -10.55 18.84
N ALA A 90 19.25 -11.84 18.49
CA ALA A 90 20.38 -12.73 18.72
C ALA A 90 21.62 -12.27 17.94
N SER A 91 21.47 -11.94 16.66
CA SER A 91 22.58 -11.46 15.81
C SER A 91 23.09 -10.08 16.21
N SER A 92 22.23 -9.19 16.71
CA SER A 92 22.66 -7.91 17.29
C SER A 92 23.53 -8.13 18.52
N THR A 93 23.18 -9.14 19.34
CA THR A 93 23.95 -9.49 20.54
C THR A 93 25.30 -10.12 20.16
N THR A 94 25.34 -11.02 19.17
CA THR A 94 26.58 -11.63 18.71
C THR A 94 27.52 -10.62 18.07
N LEU A 95 27.01 -9.72 17.22
CA LEU A 95 27.82 -8.69 16.58
C LEU A 95 28.34 -7.67 17.61
N SER A 96 27.55 -7.35 18.64
CA SER A 96 28.02 -6.51 19.76
C SER A 96 29.15 -7.19 20.54
N ALA A 97 29.05 -8.50 20.80
CA ALA A 97 30.12 -9.26 21.44
C ALA A 97 31.40 -9.32 20.57
N GLN A 98 31.24 -9.45 19.24
CA GLN A 98 32.36 -9.44 18.30
C GLN A 98 33.05 -8.07 18.20
N LEU A 99 32.30 -6.97 18.32
CA LEU A 99 32.87 -5.62 18.38
C LEU A 99 33.64 -5.36 19.68
N ALA A 100 33.24 -6.00 20.77
CA ALA A 100 33.90 -5.91 22.08
C ALA A 100 35.12 -6.84 22.24
N ALA A 101 35.28 -7.83 21.35
CA ALA A 101 36.40 -8.77 21.37
C ALA A 101 37.72 -8.12 20.90
N GLU A 102 38.86 -8.71 21.27
CA GLU A 102 40.18 -8.27 20.82
C GLU A 102 40.29 -8.36 19.29
N GLY A 103 40.46 -7.21 18.62
CA GLY A 103 40.49 -7.08 17.16
C GLY A 103 39.19 -6.54 16.53
N GLY A 104 38.14 -6.28 17.32
CA GLY A 104 36.95 -5.55 16.87
C GLY A 104 37.23 -4.06 16.66
N ALA A 105 36.49 -3.43 15.74
CA ALA A 105 36.61 -1.99 15.44
C ALA A 105 36.15 -1.07 16.60
N GLY A 106 35.65 -1.65 17.70
CA GLY A 106 35.08 -0.92 18.84
C GLY A 106 33.71 -0.29 18.54
N GLY A 107 32.91 -0.08 19.59
CA GLY A 107 31.61 0.57 19.53
C GLY A 107 30.43 -0.35 19.88
N GLU A 108 29.26 0.27 20.07
CA GLU A 108 28.01 -0.40 20.43
C GLU A 108 27.05 -0.40 19.23
N ILE A 109 26.35 -1.52 19.02
CA ILE A 109 25.25 -1.61 18.07
C ILE A 109 23.96 -1.33 18.81
N GLN A 110 23.22 -0.34 18.33
CA GLN A 110 21.91 -0.05 18.87
C GLN A 110 20.88 -0.99 18.24
N ASN A 111 20.30 -1.85 19.07
CA ASN A 111 19.20 -2.71 18.65
C ASN A 111 17.94 -1.86 18.44
N LEU A 112 17.35 -1.94 17.25
CA LEU A 112 16.17 -1.16 16.88
C LEU A 112 14.89 -1.92 17.27
N SER A 113 13.90 -1.21 17.81
CA SER A 113 12.59 -1.79 18.04
C SER A 113 11.91 -2.14 16.70
N PHE A 114 10.91 -3.03 16.75
CA PHE A 114 10.22 -3.49 15.54
C PHE A 114 9.64 -2.33 14.69
N VAL A 115 9.03 -1.34 15.34
CA VAL A 115 8.42 -0.19 14.65
C VAL A 115 9.48 0.68 13.99
N GLU A 116 10.56 1.00 14.71
CA GLU A 116 11.69 1.78 14.19
C GLU A 116 12.38 1.07 13.02
N ARG A 117 12.60 -0.25 13.14
CA ARG A 117 13.23 -1.07 12.10
C ARG A 117 12.36 -1.11 10.84
N LEU A 118 11.05 -1.30 10.99
CA LEU A 118 10.13 -1.32 9.85
C LEU A 118 10.09 0.03 9.13
N ASP A 119 10.00 1.14 9.87
CA ASP A 119 10.02 2.50 9.30
C ASP A 119 11.32 2.79 8.56
N LEU A 120 12.47 2.45 9.17
CA LEU A 120 13.79 2.60 8.56
C LEU A 120 13.93 1.83 7.25
N ILE A 121 13.56 0.53 7.23
CA ILE A 121 13.64 -0.31 6.03
C ILE A 121 12.73 0.23 4.93
N THR A 122 11.48 0.57 5.27
CA THR A 122 10.51 1.14 4.31
C THR A 122 11.02 2.43 3.68
N TRP A 123 11.70 3.27 4.47
CA TRP A 123 12.31 4.51 3.99
C TRP A 123 13.54 4.24 3.11
N LEU A 124 14.42 3.33 3.50
CA LEU A 124 15.62 2.95 2.74
C LEU A 124 15.28 2.29 1.39
N GLU A 125 14.23 1.48 1.33
CA GLU A 125 13.69 0.90 0.08
C GLU A 125 13.08 1.97 -0.85
N GLY A 126 12.79 3.16 -0.31
CA GLY A 126 12.13 4.23 -1.05
C GLY A 126 10.62 4.03 -1.21
N ALA A 127 10.01 3.12 -0.45
CA ALA A 127 8.56 2.95 -0.39
C ALA A 127 7.87 4.12 0.35
N SER A 128 8.59 4.82 1.22
CA SER A 128 8.17 6.08 1.85
C SER A 128 9.25 7.17 1.72
N ASP A 129 8.84 8.41 1.44
CA ASP A 129 9.72 9.59 1.48
C ASP A 129 9.76 10.24 2.87
N GLU A 130 8.84 9.86 3.76
CA GLU A 130 8.67 10.40 5.11
C GLU A 130 8.97 9.31 6.14
N SER A 131 9.73 9.66 7.18
CA SER A 131 10.04 8.80 8.34
C SER A 131 9.82 9.61 9.61
N GLN A 132 9.15 9.00 10.60
CA GLN A 132 8.87 9.65 11.89
C GLN A 132 10.13 9.78 12.76
N TYR A 133 11.16 8.97 12.47
CA TYR A 133 12.37 8.86 13.26
C TYR A 133 13.56 9.59 12.64
N ILE A 134 13.44 10.13 11.42
CA ILE A 134 14.51 10.88 10.75
C ILE A 134 14.32 12.39 10.97
N LYS A 135 15.31 13.04 11.60
CA LYS A 135 15.32 14.50 11.71
C LYS A 135 15.53 15.16 10.33
N PRO A 136 14.74 16.18 9.95
CA PRO A 136 14.93 16.93 8.71
C PRO A 136 16.27 17.68 8.70
N LEU A 137 16.87 17.88 7.52
CA LEU A 137 18.14 18.60 7.38
C LEU A 137 17.96 20.10 7.72
N ALA A 138 19.03 20.73 8.20
CA ALA A 138 19.04 22.17 8.50
C ALA A 138 18.73 23.05 7.27
N SER A 139 19.06 22.59 6.06
CA SER A 139 18.70 23.25 4.78
C SER A 139 17.18 23.27 4.53
N ASP A 140 16.48 22.18 4.84
CA ASP A 140 15.02 22.11 4.78
C ASP A 140 14.38 22.93 5.90
N THR A 141 15.05 22.99 7.06
CA THR A 141 14.63 23.81 8.19
C THR A 141 14.76 25.30 7.90
N SER A 142 15.80 25.74 7.18
CA SER A 142 15.97 27.14 6.73
C SER A 142 14.95 27.54 5.67
N ASN A 143 14.59 26.63 4.76
CA ASN A 143 13.52 26.87 3.78
C ASN A 143 12.14 26.94 4.46
N ALA A 144 11.90 26.10 5.47
CA ALA A 144 10.68 26.12 6.27
C ALA A 144 10.60 27.34 7.20
N THR A 145 11.70 27.77 7.83
CA THR A 145 11.72 28.98 8.68
C THR A 145 11.73 30.27 7.87
N ALA A 146 12.35 30.31 6.69
CA ALA A 146 12.20 31.43 5.76
C ALA A 146 10.75 31.54 5.27
N SER A 147 10.10 30.41 4.95
CA SER A 147 8.67 30.37 4.58
C SER A 147 7.75 30.73 5.76
N ALA A 148 8.10 30.35 6.99
CA ALA A 148 7.34 30.71 8.20
C ALA A 148 7.52 32.18 8.60
N LYS A 149 8.74 32.75 8.46
CA LYS A 149 9.00 34.18 8.70
C LYS A 149 8.31 35.07 7.66
N VAL A 150 8.26 34.63 6.40
CA VAL A 150 7.48 35.29 5.32
C VAL A 150 5.98 35.20 5.58
N ALA A 151 5.47 34.07 6.07
CA ALA A 151 4.05 33.92 6.45
C ALA A 151 3.65 34.74 7.69
N SER A 152 4.59 35.00 8.61
CA SER A 152 4.37 35.80 9.82
C SER A 152 4.46 37.32 9.62
N GLY A 153 4.88 37.79 8.44
CA GLY A 153 4.97 39.22 8.11
C GLY A 153 6.09 40.01 8.81
N VAL A 154 6.98 39.34 9.56
CA VAL A 154 8.01 40.01 10.39
C VAL A 154 9.21 40.54 9.58
N ALA A 155 9.44 40.06 8.36
CA ALA A 155 10.46 40.59 7.47
C ALA A 155 9.87 40.88 6.09
N GLY A 156 9.56 42.16 5.83
CA GLY A 156 9.23 42.64 4.50
C GLY A 156 10.50 42.67 3.63
N GLY A 157 10.61 41.72 2.71
CA GLY A 157 11.69 41.71 1.72
C GLY A 157 11.89 40.33 1.12
N ILE A 158 11.29 40.09 -0.05
CA ILE A 158 11.59 38.90 -0.85
C ILE A 158 12.95 39.15 -1.52
N ALA A 159 14.00 38.47 -1.08
CA ALA A 159 15.20 38.33 -1.90
C ALA A 159 14.82 37.47 -3.13
N PRO A 160 15.10 37.90 -4.37
CA PRO A 160 14.68 37.17 -5.55
C PRO A 160 15.46 35.85 -5.66
N VAL A 161 14.72 34.76 -5.81
CA VAL A 161 15.24 33.47 -6.26
C VAL A 161 15.76 33.62 -7.70
N THR A 162 17.08 33.58 -7.89
CA THR A 162 17.70 33.58 -9.21
C THR A 162 17.64 32.15 -9.79
N SER A 163 16.65 31.88 -10.64
CA SER A 163 16.69 30.75 -11.56
C SER A 163 17.70 31.04 -12.67
N GLY A 164 18.64 30.11 -12.89
CA GLY A 164 19.71 30.23 -13.88
C GLY A 164 19.22 30.50 -15.30
N MET A 165 19.63 31.65 -15.83
CA MET A 165 19.88 31.90 -17.25
C MET A 165 20.98 32.96 -17.32
N GLY A 166 21.98 32.72 -18.17
CA GLY A 166 23.25 33.44 -18.19
C GLY A 166 23.17 34.98 -18.22
N GLY A 167 24.16 35.56 -17.55
CA GLY A 167 24.73 36.90 -17.76
C GLY A 167 23.83 38.00 -18.32
N ARG A 168 23.37 38.90 -17.45
CA ARG A 168 23.27 40.32 -17.79
C ARG A 168 23.39 41.16 -16.53
N GLN A 169 24.48 41.93 -16.48
CA GLN A 169 24.83 42.90 -15.45
C GLN A 169 23.64 43.80 -15.11
N GLY A 170 23.50 44.10 -13.81
CA GLY A 170 22.49 45.00 -13.28
C GLY A 170 22.48 46.33 -14.04
N LYS A 171 21.34 46.64 -14.65
CA LYS A 171 21.07 48.00 -15.11
C LYS A 171 20.88 48.85 -13.86
N ASN A 172 21.73 49.84 -13.66
CA ASN A 172 21.50 50.90 -12.69
C ASN A 172 20.11 51.50 -12.96
N VAL A 173 19.20 51.27 -12.03
CA VAL A 173 17.84 51.82 -12.10
C VAL A 173 17.94 53.32 -11.86
N ASP A 174 17.35 54.11 -12.76
CA ASP A 174 17.33 55.57 -12.65
C ASP A 174 16.74 55.98 -11.28
N PRO A 175 17.38 56.89 -10.52
CA PRO A 175 16.91 57.31 -9.20
C PRO A 175 15.45 57.78 -9.18
N ARG A 176 14.95 58.37 -10.27
CA ARG A 176 13.53 58.75 -10.39
C ARG A 176 12.60 57.54 -10.53
N LEU A 177 13.07 56.49 -11.19
CA LEU A 177 12.31 55.25 -11.36
C LEU A 177 12.27 54.44 -10.05
N ALA A 178 13.34 54.50 -9.24
CA ALA A 178 13.35 53.94 -7.90
C ALA A 178 12.35 54.63 -6.96
N GLU A 179 12.21 55.96 -7.06
CA GLU A 179 11.24 56.74 -6.28
C GLU A 179 9.79 56.38 -6.65
N ILE A 180 9.52 56.16 -7.94
CA ILE A 180 8.22 55.69 -8.44
C ILE A 180 7.92 54.26 -7.93
N TYR A 181 8.89 53.35 -8.00
CA TYR A 181 8.72 51.99 -7.47
C TYR A 181 8.52 51.96 -5.95
N ASN A 182 9.08 52.91 -5.21
CA ASN A 182 8.84 53.02 -3.77
C ASN A 182 7.44 53.56 -3.44
N GLY A 183 6.85 54.35 -4.35
CA GLY A 183 5.49 54.87 -4.22
C GLY A 183 4.37 53.95 -4.72
N GLU A 184 4.71 52.90 -5.48
CA GLU A 184 3.70 52.03 -6.09
C GLU A 184 3.17 50.97 -5.11
N ARG A 185 1.84 50.80 -5.04
CA ARG A 185 1.22 49.66 -4.35
C ARG A 185 0.99 48.54 -5.35
N ARG A 186 1.75 47.45 -5.23
CA ARG A 186 1.60 46.26 -6.08
C ARG A 186 0.38 45.45 -5.63
N MET A 187 -0.71 45.56 -6.39
CA MET A 187 -1.99 44.88 -6.11
C MET A 187 -2.06 43.43 -6.64
N GLY A 188 -1.00 42.94 -7.32
CA GLY A 188 -0.87 41.55 -7.77
C GLY A 188 -0.42 41.43 -9.23
N ASP A 189 0.50 40.51 -9.50
CA ASP A 189 1.00 40.22 -10.86
C ASP A 189 0.16 39.15 -11.58
N ARG A 190 0.38 38.95 -12.88
CA ARG A 190 -0.24 37.85 -13.66
C ARG A 190 -0.11 36.48 -12.99
N ASN A 191 1.01 36.24 -12.30
CA ASN A 191 1.24 35.01 -11.54
C ASN A 191 0.47 34.96 -10.21
N SER A 192 0.23 36.11 -9.57
CA SER A 192 -0.62 36.23 -8.37
C SER A 192 -2.12 36.11 -8.70
N VAL A 193 -2.50 36.33 -9.95
CA VAL A 193 -3.86 36.05 -10.44
C VAL A 193 -4.05 34.55 -10.70
N LEU A 194 -3.03 33.89 -11.24
CA LEU A 194 -3.06 32.44 -11.54
C LEU A 194 -2.85 31.55 -10.32
N ARG A 195 -2.10 32.03 -9.32
CA ARG A 195 -1.89 31.36 -8.04
C ARG A 195 -2.57 32.21 -6.98
N GLY A 196 -3.61 31.67 -6.35
CA GLY A 196 -4.33 32.40 -5.30
C GLY A 196 -3.40 32.89 -4.18
N ILE A 197 -3.92 33.74 -3.30
CA ILE A 197 -3.17 34.39 -2.20
C ILE A 197 -2.40 33.41 -1.28
N LYS A 198 -2.79 32.13 -1.28
CA LYS A 198 -2.13 31.06 -0.56
C LYS A 198 -1.34 30.19 -1.56
N PRO A 199 -0.02 30.02 -1.39
CA PRO A 199 0.77 29.05 -2.15
C PRO A 199 0.38 27.61 -1.77
N THR A 200 -0.80 27.15 -2.21
CA THR A 200 -1.23 25.76 -2.09
C THR A 200 -0.81 25.00 -3.33
N ASP A 201 0.20 24.15 -3.18
CA ASP A 201 0.60 23.20 -4.21
C ASP A 201 -0.16 21.88 -4.04
N PHE A 202 -0.99 21.54 -5.02
CA PHE A 202 -1.75 20.28 -5.07
C PHE A 202 -1.05 19.21 -5.92
N SER A 203 0.22 19.40 -6.26
CA SER A 203 1.04 18.41 -6.97
C SER A 203 1.05 17.03 -6.28
N HIS A 204 0.98 17.01 -4.94
CA HIS A 204 0.83 15.77 -4.16
C HIS A 204 -0.49 15.04 -4.45
N VAL A 205 -1.62 15.75 -4.55
CA VAL A 205 -2.92 15.17 -4.93
C VAL A 205 -2.86 14.57 -6.33
N ARG A 206 -2.12 15.22 -7.25
CA ARG A 206 -1.90 14.69 -8.61
C ARG A 206 -1.10 13.39 -8.60
N LYS A 207 -0.06 13.28 -7.77
CA LYS A 207 0.73 12.04 -7.59
C LYS A 207 -0.12 10.93 -6.99
N LEU A 208 -0.91 11.23 -5.94
CA LEU A 208 -1.87 10.30 -5.36
C LEU A 208 -2.94 9.85 -6.37
N ALA A 209 -3.33 10.73 -7.30
CA ALA A 209 -4.32 10.42 -8.34
C ALA A 209 -3.75 9.60 -9.51
N SER A 210 -2.43 9.58 -9.72
CA SER A 210 -1.76 8.82 -10.80
C SER A 210 -2.18 7.34 -10.88
N PRO A 211 -2.16 6.55 -9.78
CA PRO A 211 -2.61 5.15 -9.80
C PRO A 211 -4.11 4.98 -10.10
N PHE A 212 -4.93 6.03 -9.90
CA PHE A 212 -6.35 6.02 -10.21
C PHE A 212 -6.65 6.44 -11.67
N LEU A 213 -5.78 7.26 -12.28
CA LEU A 213 -5.90 7.67 -13.70
C LEU A 213 -5.30 6.64 -14.67
N SER A 214 -4.19 5.98 -14.30
CA SER A 214 -3.49 5.03 -15.18
C SER A 214 -4.34 3.79 -15.54
N ARG A 215 -5.29 3.40 -14.68
CA ARG A 215 -6.26 2.34 -14.98
C ARG A 215 -7.30 2.72 -16.05
N LYS A 216 -7.41 4.00 -16.40
CA LYS A 216 -8.41 4.49 -17.37
C LYS A 216 -7.85 4.73 -18.77
N SER A 217 -6.52 4.90 -18.93
CA SER A 217 -5.92 5.21 -20.24
C SER A 217 -5.75 3.99 -21.15
N ALA A 218 -5.64 2.77 -20.59
CA ALA A 218 -5.51 1.54 -21.40
C ALA A 218 -6.82 1.10 -22.10
N HIS A 219 -7.94 1.79 -21.89
CA HIS A 219 -9.21 1.53 -22.60
C HIS A 219 -9.79 2.76 -23.32
N ALA A 220 -9.09 3.90 -23.32
CA ALA A 220 -9.57 5.14 -23.93
C ALA A 220 -8.95 5.45 -25.31
N ALA A 221 -7.91 4.73 -25.73
CA ALA A 221 -7.18 5.03 -26.96
C ALA A 221 -7.87 4.52 -28.25
N ALA A 222 -8.94 3.71 -28.17
CA ALA A 222 -9.61 3.12 -29.33
C ALA A 222 -10.96 3.77 -29.72
N GLN A 223 -11.37 4.90 -29.12
CA GLN A 223 -12.72 5.48 -29.36
C GLN A 223 -12.76 6.96 -29.78
N ASN A 224 -11.63 7.62 -30.05
CA ASN A 224 -11.61 9.05 -30.40
C ASN A 224 -11.43 9.32 -31.90
N LEU A 225 -12.27 8.70 -32.74
CA LEU A 225 -12.40 9.14 -34.14
C LEU A 225 -13.85 9.14 -34.62
N ALA A 226 -14.74 9.79 -33.86
CA ALA A 226 -15.99 10.38 -34.34
C ALA A 226 -16.69 11.04 -33.16
N ASN A 227 -16.67 12.38 -33.06
CA ASN A 227 -17.74 13.12 -32.39
C ASN A 227 -17.66 14.60 -32.74
N ASN A 228 -18.49 14.96 -33.72
CA ASN A 228 -18.95 16.31 -34.03
C ASN A 228 -19.93 16.76 -32.91
N PRO A 229 -19.86 17.97 -32.34
CA PRO A 229 -20.63 18.33 -31.14
C PRO A 229 -22.00 18.92 -31.50
N ALA A 230 -22.79 18.18 -32.26
CA ALA A 230 -24.19 18.52 -32.49
C ALA A 230 -25.04 17.23 -32.39
N LEU A 231 -25.88 17.19 -31.35
CA LEU A 231 -26.92 16.18 -31.09
C LEU A 231 -26.44 14.81 -30.58
N ALA A 232 -26.26 14.67 -29.26
CA ALA A 232 -26.38 13.38 -28.60
C ALA A 232 -26.93 13.53 -27.18
N HIS A 233 -28.24 13.73 -27.09
CA HIS A 233 -29.03 13.46 -25.88
C HIS A 233 -29.14 11.92 -25.71
N ASN A 234 -28.02 11.22 -25.55
CA ASN A 234 -27.97 9.80 -25.27
C ASN A 234 -27.15 9.59 -23.99
N LEU A 235 -27.85 9.60 -22.86
CA LEU A 235 -27.34 9.10 -21.60
C LEU A 235 -26.82 7.68 -21.85
N LYS A 236 -25.50 7.48 -21.80
CA LYS A 236 -24.90 6.15 -21.87
C LYS A 236 -25.57 5.29 -20.79
N PRO A 237 -26.09 4.09 -21.10
CA PRO A 237 -26.72 3.25 -20.10
C PRO A 237 -25.72 2.98 -18.98
N ALA A 238 -26.14 3.24 -17.73
CA ALA A 238 -25.33 3.03 -16.55
C ALA A 238 -24.84 1.58 -16.54
N ARG A 239 -23.53 1.36 -16.73
CA ARG A 239 -22.96 0.01 -16.67
C ARG A 239 -23.28 -0.59 -15.29
N ARG A 240 -23.81 -1.81 -15.30
CA ARG A 240 -24.03 -2.59 -14.07
C ARG A 240 -22.75 -2.61 -13.22
N PRO A 241 -22.82 -2.32 -11.91
CA PRO A 241 -21.67 -2.46 -11.04
C PRO A 241 -21.28 -3.94 -10.89
N ASP A 242 -20.03 -4.24 -10.61
CA ASP A 242 -19.62 -5.62 -10.33
C ASP A 242 -20.09 -6.05 -8.93
N PRO A 243 -20.80 -7.19 -8.78
CA PRO A 243 -21.25 -7.71 -7.49
C PRO A 243 -20.07 -8.16 -6.61
N ILE A 244 -20.23 -8.02 -5.29
CA ILE A 244 -19.19 -8.31 -4.30
C ILE A 244 -19.60 -9.50 -3.43
N ILE A 245 -18.68 -10.44 -3.24
CA ILE A 245 -18.80 -11.57 -2.30
C ILE A 245 -17.76 -11.38 -1.21
N LEU A 246 -18.20 -11.31 0.04
CA LEU A 246 -17.31 -11.19 1.20
C LEU A 246 -16.96 -12.57 1.76
N LEU A 247 -15.69 -12.83 1.98
CA LEU A 247 -15.21 -14.00 2.69
C LEU A 247 -15.15 -13.74 4.20
N SER A 248 -15.09 -14.83 4.98
CA SER A 248 -14.81 -14.73 6.40
C SER A 248 -13.30 -14.50 6.59
N PRO A 249 -12.88 -13.45 7.32
CA PRO A 249 -11.47 -13.22 7.67
C PRO A 249 -10.95 -14.21 8.72
N SER A 250 -11.80 -15.08 9.26
CA SER A 250 -11.38 -16.05 10.28
C SER A 250 -10.40 -17.08 9.73
N ALA A 251 -9.31 -17.30 10.48
CA ALA A 251 -8.38 -18.39 10.23
C ALA A 251 -9.02 -19.78 10.40
N SER A 252 -10.21 -19.91 10.97
CA SER A 252 -10.94 -21.19 11.03
C SER A 252 -11.86 -21.42 9.82
N SER A 253 -11.93 -20.49 8.87
CA SER A 253 -12.78 -20.64 7.68
C SER A 253 -12.26 -21.71 6.73
N ILE A 254 -13.15 -22.61 6.31
CA ILE A 254 -12.86 -23.65 5.31
C ILE A 254 -12.53 -23.02 3.95
N LEU A 255 -13.25 -21.96 3.58
CA LEU A 255 -13.04 -21.20 2.35
C LEU A 255 -12.30 -19.89 2.67
N ARG A 256 -11.18 -19.68 2.00
CA ARG A 256 -10.32 -18.49 2.08
C ARG A 256 -9.89 -18.04 0.69
N MET A 257 -9.16 -16.93 0.60
CA MET A 257 -8.64 -16.41 -0.66
C MET A 257 -7.81 -17.42 -1.45
N SER A 258 -7.06 -18.30 -0.78
CA SER A 258 -6.18 -19.27 -1.47
C SER A 258 -6.93 -20.40 -2.20
N ASN A 259 -8.15 -20.75 -1.76
CA ASN A 259 -8.91 -21.89 -2.32
C ASN A 259 -10.28 -21.53 -2.90
N ILE A 260 -10.80 -20.32 -2.66
CA ILE A 260 -12.15 -19.92 -3.11
C ILE A 260 -12.31 -19.99 -4.63
N LYS A 261 -11.25 -19.71 -5.38
CA LYS A 261 -11.26 -19.77 -6.84
C LYS A 261 -11.45 -21.20 -7.33
N SER A 262 -10.65 -22.14 -6.82
CA SER A 262 -10.79 -23.57 -7.12
C SER A 262 -12.17 -24.11 -6.77
N PHE A 263 -12.77 -23.60 -5.68
CA PHE A 263 -14.10 -24.01 -5.24
C PHE A 263 -15.22 -23.44 -6.12
N LEU A 264 -15.32 -22.11 -6.28
CA LEU A 264 -16.44 -21.46 -6.98
C LEU A 264 -16.35 -21.58 -8.51
N GLU A 265 -15.15 -21.62 -9.08
CA GLU A 265 -14.91 -21.74 -10.53
C GLU A 265 -14.69 -23.21 -10.93
N GLY A 266 -13.83 -23.91 -10.19
CA GLY A 266 -13.46 -25.31 -10.48
C GLY A 266 -14.44 -26.35 -9.94
N GLY A 267 -15.33 -26.00 -9.00
CA GLY A 267 -16.31 -26.92 -8.43
C GLY A 267 -15.72 -28.02 -7.54
N ALA A 268 -14.48 -27.84 -7.05
CA ALA A 268 -13.81 -28.81 -6.21
C ALA A 268 -13.21 -28.12 -4.97
N PHE A 269 -13.50 -28.66 -3.78
CA PHE A 269 -12.89 -28.16 -2.56
C PHE A 269 -11.43 -28.62 -2.47
N ILE A 270 -10.53 -27.70 -2.16
CA ILE A 270 -9.11 -27.97 -1.97
C ILE A 270 -8.70 -27.29 -0.64
N PRO A 271 -7.91 -27.94 0.23
CA PRO A 271 -7.42 -27.33 1.45
C PRO A 271 -6.58 -26.08 1.17
N SER A 272 -6.68 -25.10 2.04
CA SER A 272 -5.95 -23.83 1.94
C SER A 272 -4.43 -23.97 1.91
N ASP A 273 -3.90 -25.01 2.55
CA ASP A 273 -2.47 -25.23 2.79
C ASP A 273 -1.87 -26.21 1.76
N SER A 274 -2.66 -26.63 0.77
CA SER A 274 -2.17 -27.52 -0.27
C SER A 274 -1.40 -26.77 -1.35
N ALA A 275 -0.39 -27.43 -1.92
CA ALA A 275 0.40 -26.91 -3.05
C ALA A 275 -0.43 -26.64 -4.32
N SER A 276 -1.69 -27.12 -4.36
CA SER A 276 -2.65 -26.91 -5.45
C SER A 276 -3.57 -25.70 -5.21
N SER A 277 -3.29 -24.87 -4.20
CA SER A 277 -3.95 -23.57 -4.03
C SER A 277 -3.66 -22.68 -5.24
N THR A 278 -4.73 -22.14 -5.84
CA THR A 278 -4.65 -21.44 -7.13
C THR A 278 -4.46 -19.93 -6.97
N SER A 279 -4.34 -19.44 -5.74
CA SER A 279 -4.28 -18.01 -5.43
C SER A 279 -3.35 -17.76 -4.24
N SER A 280 -2.50 -16.74 -4.38
CA SER A 280 -1.58 -16.29 -3.33
C SER A 280 -2.36 -15.83 -2.10
N SER A 281 -1.96 -16.28 -0.91
CA SER A 281 -2.53 -15.88 0.38
C SER A 281 -2.43 -14.38 0.68
N SER A 282 -1.63 -13.63 -0.10
CA SER A 282 -1.45 -12.19 -0.01
C SER A 282 -2.48 -11.35 -0.78
N ALA A 283 -3.31 -11.97 -1.64
CA ALA A 283 -4.30 -11.24 -2.42
C ALA A 283 -5.56 -10.94 -1.59
N SER A 284 -5.79 -9.66 -1.27
CA SER A 284 -7.01 -9.21 -0.58
C SER A 284 -8.24 -9.09 -1.49
N ILE A 285 -8.04 -9.09 -2.82
CA ILE A 285 -9.10 -8.96 -3.82
C ILE A 285 -8.90 -9.98 -4.94
N LEU A 286 -9.91 -10.80 -5.21
CA LEU A 286 -9.95 -11.73 -6.33
C LEU A 286 -11.14 -11.44 -7.24
N HIS A 287 -11.06 -11.88 -8.50
CA HIS A 287 -12.15 -11.74 -9.46
C HIS A 287 -12.52 -13.10 -10.02
N ILE A 288 -13.82 -13.43 -10.03
CA ILE A 288 -14.35 -14.66 -10.64
C ILE A 288 -15.42 -14.26 -11.65
N SER A 289 -15.43 -14.88 -12.82
CA SER A 289 -16.44 -14.66 -13.85
C SER A 289 -17.37 -15.86 -13.92
N ARG A 290 -18.68 -15.64 -13.79
CA ARG A 290 -19.69 -16.72 -13.84
C ARG A 290 -20.87 -16.29 -14.72
N PHE A 291 -21.37 -17.21 -15.55
CA PHE A 291 -22.62 -17.02 -16.27
C PHE A 291 -23.80 -17.19 -15.31
N ILE A 292 -24.70 -16.20 -15.28
CA ILE A 292 -25.91 -16.22 -14.48
C ILE A 292 -27.11 -16.08 -15.40
N PRO A 293 -27.69 -17.20 -15.87
CA PRO A 293 -28.72 -17.20 -16.89
C PRO A 293 -29.96 -16.36 -16.55
N SER A 294 -30.35 -16.25 -15.27
CA SER A 294 -31.53 -15.47 -14.89
C SER A 294 -31.37 -13.95 -14.98
N ILE A 295 -30.13 -13.45 -14.99
CA ILE A 295 -29.84 -12.01 -15.02
C ILE A 295 -29.34 -11.61 -16.41
N ASP A 296 -28.33 -12.31 -16.91
CA ASP A 296 -27.75 -12.09 -18.22
C ASP A 296 -27.28 -13.43 -18.82
N PRO A 297 -28.07 -14.03 -19.72
CA PRO A 297 -27.69 -15.29 -20.36
C PRO A 297 -26.57 -15.13 -21.40
N ALA A 298 -26.28 -13.90 -21.85
CA ALA A 298 -25.34 -13.66 -22.94
C ALA A 298 -23.93 -13.30 -22.46
N ARG A 299 -23.79 -12.71 -21.27
CA ARG A 299 -22.48 -12.24 -20.76
C ARG A 299 -22.20 -12.75 -19.35
N PRO A 300 -20.97 -13.25 -19.09
CA PRO A 300 -20.58 -13.61 -17.74
C PRO A 300 -20.57 -12.36 -16.85
N ILE A 301 -21.01 -12.52 -15.61
CA ILE A 301 -20.95 -11.50 -14.57
C ILE A 301 -19.64 -11.67 -13.82
N ARG A 302 -18.92 -10.56 -13.63
CA ARG A 302 -17.67 -10.54 -12.88
C ARG A 302 -17.96 -10.25 -11.40
N PHE A 303 -17.67 -11.21 -10.55
CA PHE A 303 -17.73 -11.11 -9.10
C PHE A 303 -16.38 -10.64 -8.55
N ILE A 304 -16.42 -9.70 -7.62
CA ILE A 304 -15.28 -9.28 -6.82
C ILE A 304 -15.37 -10.02 -5.48
N ILE A 305 -14.32 -10.73 -5.13
CA ILE A 305 -14.20 -11.46 -3.87
C ILE A 305 -13.23 -10.69 -2.99
N VAL A 306 -13.64 -10.40 -1.76
CA VAL A 306 -12.84 -9.64 -0.78
C VAL A 306 -12.94 -10.32 0.58
N ASP A 307 -11.85 -10.31 1.37
CA ASP A 307 -11.78 -10.94 2.69
C ASP A 307 -12.11 -9.97 3.83
N THR A 308 -11.75 -8.70 3.66
CA THR A 308 -11.86 -7.65 4.66
C THR A 308 -12.57 -6.43 4.09
N PRO A 309 -13.59 -5.88 4.78
CA PRO A 309 -14.30 -4.69 4.31
C PRO A 309 -13.61 -3.36 4.69
N GLU A 310 -12.35 -3.37 5.16
CA GLU A 310 -11.67 -2.17 5.67
C GLU A 310 -11.57 -1.04 4.64
N GLN A 311 -11.46 -1.39 3.36
CA GLN A 311 -11.39 -0.43 2.25
C GLN A 311 -12.75 -0.15 1.61
N PHE A 312 -13.87 -0.56 2.23
CA PHE A 312 -15.20 -0.42 1.64
C PHE A 312 -15.75 0.99 1.82
N LYS A 313 -16.05 1.64 0.70
CA LYS A 313 -16.89 2.83 0.70
C LYS A 313 -18.33 2.44 1.04
N PRO A 314 -19.13 3.34 1.66
CA PRO A 314 -20.55 3.09 1.94
C PRO A 314 -21.35 2.60 0.72
N GLU A 315 -21.00 3.09 -0.47
CA GLU A 315 -21.61 2.70 -1.76
C GLU A 315 -21.33 1.25 -2.18
N TYR A 316 -20.28 0.61 -1.68
CA TYR A 316 -19.95 -0.77 -2.06
C TYR A 316 -20.84 -1.80 -1.36
N TRP A 317 -21.39 -1.46 -0.20
CA TRP A 317 -22.31 -2.33 0.53
C TRP A 317 -23.59 -2.63 -0.25
N SER A 318 -24.04 -1.72 -1.13
CA SER A 318 -25.18 -2.01 -2.01
C SER A 318 -24.86 -3.11 -3.02
N ARG A 319 -23.58 -3.31 -3.36
CA ARG A 319 -23.10 -4.32 -4.32
C ARG A 319 -22.82 -5.69 -3.69
N VAL A 320 -22.83 -5.79 -2.36
CA VAL A 320 -22.59 -7.05 -1.64
C VAL A 320 -23.78 -7.98 -1.86
N VAL A 321 -23.52 -9.11 -2.51
CA VAL A 321 -24.54 -10.12 -2.83
C VAL A 321 -24.52 -11.30 -1.86
N ALA A 322 -23.37 -11.61 -1.28
CA ALA A 322 -23.24 -12.70 -0.32
C ALA A 322 -22.07 -12.46 0.65
N VAL A 323 -22.21 -13.03 1.85
CA VAL A 323 -21.22 -13.00 2.92
C VAL A 323 -21.00 -14.42 3.42
N PHE A 324 -19.79 -14.94 3.28
CA PHE A 324 -19.40 -16.18 3.93
C PHE A 324 -19.16 -15.95 5.42
N THR A 325 -19.71 -16.83 6.25
CA THR A 325 -19.64 -16.75 7.71
C THR A 325 -19.16 -18.05 8.31
N THR A 326 -18.45 -17.94 9.44
CA THR A 326 -18.06 -19.09 10.28
C THR A 326 -18.99 -19.28 11.48
N GLY A 327 -20.01 -18.44 11.65
CA GLY A 327 -20.91 -18.47 12.81
C GLY A 327 -20.48 -17.57 13.97
N GLN A 328 -19.33 -16.90 13.86
CA GLN A 328 -18.77 -16.07 14.94
C GLN A 328 -19.19 -14.61 14.77
N VAL A 329 -19.87 -14.04 15.78
CA VAL A 329 -20.49 -12.70 15.68
C VAL A 329 -19.45 -11.59 15.54
N TRP A 330 -18.24 -11.74 16.10
CA TRP A 330 -17.18 -10.73 15.99
C TRP A 330 -16.80 -10.43 14.53
N GLN A 331 -17.03 -11.37 13.61
CA GLN A 331 -16.76 -11.21 12.19
C GLN A 331 -17.41 -9.93 11.63
N PHE A 332 -18.61 -9.59 12.11
CA PHE A 332 -19.42 -8.51 11.57
C PHE A 332 -19.16 -7.16 12.24
N LYS A 333 -18.26 -7.07 13.23
CA LYS A 333 -18.04 -5.85 14.02
C LYS A 333 -17.71 -4.62 13.16
N ASN A 334 -16.97 -4.83 12.07
CA ASN A 334 -16.54 -3.76 11.15
C ASN A 334 -17.42 -3.68 9.88
N TYR A 335 -18.57 -4.35 9.87
CA TYR A 335 -19.48 -4.35 8.72
C TYR A 335 -20.46 -3.17 8.83
N LYS A 336 -21.09 -2.80 7.71
CA LYS A 336 -22.16 -1.78 7.72
C LYS A 336 -23.29 -2.15 8.69
N TRP A 337 -23.63 -3.44 8.77
CA TRP A 337 -24.60 -3.98 9.71
C TRP A 337 -23.88 -4.94 10.69
N PRO A 338 -23.57 -4.49 11.91
CA PRO A 338 -22.85 -5.32 12.87
C PRO A 338 -23.72 -6.42 13.48
N GLN A 339 -25.05 -6.24 13.49
CA GLN A 339 -25.97 -7.23 13.99
C GLN A 339 -26.29 -8.27 12.90
N PRO A 340 -26.06 -9.59 13.14
CA PRO A 340 -26.23 -10.62 12.12
C PRO A 340 -27.63 -10.67 11.51
N THR A 341 -28.67 -10.44 12.32
CA THR A 341 -30.08 -10.45 11.87
C THR A 341 -30.36 -9.36 10.85
N ASP A 342 -29.78 -8.18 11.01
CA ASP A 342 -29.93 -7.07 10.05
C ASP A 342 -29.02 -7.28 8.83
N LEU A 343 -27.81 -7.80 9.03
CA LEU A 343 -26.90 -8.16 7.95
C LEU A 343 -27.55 -9.16 6.98
N PHE A 344 -28.11 -10.26 7.51
CA PHE A 344 -28.71 -11.32 6.70
C PHE A 344 -30.11 -11.01 6.18
N ARG A 345 -30.70 -9.89 6.62
CA ARG A 345 -31.89 -9.31 5.98
C ARG A 345 -31.53 -8.57 4.70
N ASN A 346 -30.35 -7.96 4.65
CA ASN A 346 -29.89 -7.15 3.53
C ASN A 346 -28.96 -7.92 2.56
N THR A 347 -28.32 -8.99 3.03
CA THR A 347 -27.34 -9.79 2.28
C THR A 347 -27.56 -11.28 2.52
N LEU A 348 -27.12 -12.13 1.59
CA LEU A 348 -27.19 -13.59 1.78
C LEU A 348 -26.03 -14.07 2.66
N GLY A 349 -26.31 -14.77 3.74
CA GLY A 349 -25.29 -15.48 4.50
C GLY A 349 -24.99 -16.85 3.90
N LEU A 350 -23.72 -17.23 3.85
CA LEU A 350 -23.26 -18.55 3.39
C LEU A 350 -22.39 -19.17 4.48
N PHE A 351 -22.81 -20.29 5.05
CA PHE A 351 -21.98 -21.09 5.95
C PHE A 351 -21.53 -22.36 5.23
N VAL A 352 -20.23 -22.65 5.25
CA VAL A 352 -19.68 -23.88 4.70
C VAL A 352 -18.98 -24.64 5.81
N GLY A 353 -19.47 -25.83 6.12
CA GLY A 353 -18.89 -26.74 7.12
C GLY A 353 -18.45 -28.07 6.50
N PHE A 354 -17.78 -28.91 7.28
CA PHE A 354 -17.54 -30.29 6.84
C PHE A 354 -18.77 -31.17 7.09
N ARG A 355 -18.97 -32.14 6.20
CA ARG A 355 -20.02 -33.14 6.36
C ARG A 355 -19.74 -34.00 7.60
N GLY A 356 -20.76 -34.19 8.43
CA GLY A 356 -20.65 -34.93 9.70
C GLY A 356 -20.34 -34.04 10.91
N GLU A 357 -19.95 -32.79 10.70
CA GLU A 357 -19.87 -31.81 11.78
C GLU A 357 -21.25 -31.18 12.04
N SER A 358 -21.59 -31.00 13.31
CA SER A 358 -22.82 -30.31 13.70
C SER A 358 -22.71 -28.83 13.36
N LEU A 359 -23.76 -28.28 12.73
CA LEU A 359 -23.84 -26.84 12.49
C LEU A 359 -23.78 -26.06 13.83
N PRO A 360 -23.00 -24.97 13.92
CA PRO A 360 -22.99 -24.11 15.09
C PRO A 360 -24.41 -23.60 15.41
N ASP A 361 -24.78 -23.56 16.70
CA ASP A 361 -26.12 -23.13 17.11
C ASP A 361 -26.41 -21.66 16.75
N THR A 362 -25.37 -20.84 16.66
CA THR A 362 -25.47 -19.46 16.16
C THR A 362 -25.97 -19.42 14.71
N VAL A 363 -25.45 -20.29 13.85
CA VAL A 363 -25.86 -20.40 12.43
C VAL A 363 -27.28 -20.93 12.33
N LYS A 364 -27.64 -21.93 13.14
CA LYS A 364 -29.03 -22.42 13.22
C LYS A 364 -29.99 -21.32 13.67
N GLY A 365 -29.57 -20.50 14.65
CA GLY A 365 -30.37 -19.38 15.18
C GLY A 365 -30.63 -18.27 14.16
N TRP A 366 -29.80 -18.13 13.12
CA TRP A 366 -30.01 -17.16 12.05
C TRP A 366 -31.04 -17.60 11.00
N GLY A 367 -31.42 -18.89 10.99
CA GLY A 367 -32.51 -19.41 10.17
C GLY A 367 -32.30 -19.20 8.65
N SER A 368 -33.36 -18.79 7.96
CA SER A 368 -33.39 -18.67 6.49
C SER A 368 -32.47 -17.59 5.91
N GLY A 369 -31.89 -16.72 6.74
CA GLY A 369 -30.93 -15.71 6.28
C GLY A 369 -29.56 -16.29 5.90
N VAL A 370 -29.25 -17.52 6.35
CA VAL A 370 -27.96 -18.17 6.11
C VAL A 370 -28.15 -19.55 5.49
N LEU A 371 -27.61 -19.73 4.29
CA LEU A 371 -27.53 -21.04 3.66
C LEU A 371 -26.38 -21.83 4.27
N ALA A 372 -26.69 -22.88 5.01
CA ALA A 372 -25.71 -23.85 5.49
C ALA A 372 -25.47 -24.93 4.43
N SER A 373 -24.23 -25.04 3.98
CA SER A 373 -23.76 -26.06 3.06
C SER A 373 -22.66 -26.89 3.71
N GLN A 374 -22.61 -28.18 3.38
CA GLN A 374 -21.61 -29.10 3.91
C GLN A 374 -20.81 -29.71 2.77
N VAL A 375 -19.50 -29.68 2.91
CA VAL A 375 -18.53 -30.19 1.94
C VAL A 375 -17.84 -31.41 2.50
N GLU A 376 -17.44 -32.34 1.64
CA GLU A 376 -16.73 -33.54 2.08
C GLU A 376 -15.30 -33.18 2.54
N ARG A 377 -14.79 -33.88 3.56
CA ARG A 377 -13.43 -33.62 4.02
C ARG A 377 -12.45 -34.02 2.93
N TRP A 378 -11.46 -33.18 2.68
CA TRP A 378 -10.46 -33.46 1.65
C TRP A 378 -9.68 -34.74 1.99
N ALA A 379 -9.75 -35.72 1.09
CA ALA A 379 -8.98 -36.95 1.16
C ALA A 379 -8.10 -37.08 -0.10
N PRO A 380 -6.77 -37.22 0.03
CA PRO A 380 -5.86 -37.32 -1.11
C PRO A 380 -6.07 -38.59 -1.95
N GLN A 381 -6.68 -39.63 -1.38
CA GLN A 381 -7.01 -40.89 -2.06
C GLN A 381 -8.42 -40.90 -2.68
N ALA A 382 -9.24 -39.87 -2.44
CA ALA A 382 -10.58 -39.80 -3.00
C ALA A 382 -10.52 -39.45 -4.49
N GLY A 383 -10.91 -40.41 -5.33
CA GLY A 383 -11.01 -40.22 -6.76
C GLY A 383 -12.03 -39.13 -7.16
N PRO A 384 -12.05 -38.73 -8.45
CA PRO A 384 -12.93 -37.67 -8.95
C PRO A 384 -14.43 -37.96 -8.69
N ALA A 385 -14.80 -39.23 -8.51
CA ALA A 385 -16.15 -39.67 -8.19
C ALA A 385 -16.61 -39.39 -6.74
N SER A 386 -15.76 -38.94 -5.81
CA SER A 386 -16.25 -38.37 -4.53
C SER A 386 -16.54 -36.86 -4.66
N ARG A 387 -15.96 -36.20 -5.67
CA ARG A 387 -15.91 -34.74 -5.80
C ARG A 387 -17.07 -34.13 -6.58
N TRP A 388 -17.94 -34.94 -7.19
CA TRP A 388 -19.15 -34.42 -7.84
C TRP A 388 -20.12 -33.76 -6.84
N ARG A 389 -20.05 -34.15 -5.56
CA ARG A 389 -20.85 -33.55 -4.49
C ARG A 389 -20.42 -32.11 -4.22
N ASP A 390 -19.12 -31.82 -4.27
CA ASP A 390 -18.62 -30.45 -4.14
C ASP A 390 -19.22 -29.57 -5.24
N LYS A 391 -19.31 -30.10 -6.46
CA LYS A 391 -19.94 -29.42 -7.59
C LYS A 391 -21.43 -29.15 -7.33
N GLU A 392 -22.17 -30.11 -6.79
CA GLU A 392 -23.57 -29.90 -6.40
C GLU A 392 -23.72 -28.79 -5.35
N VAL A 393 -22.85 -28.79 -4.32
CA VAL A 393 -22.81 -27.76 -3.29
C VAL A 393 -22.53 -26.38 -3.89
N VAL A 394 -21.54 -26.29 -4.79
CA VAL A 394 -21.19 -25.04 -5.48
C VAL A 394 -22.34 -24.54 -6.34
N GLU A 395 -23.02 -25.42 -7.09
CA GLU A 395 -24.22 -25.03 -7.86
C GLU A 395 -25.37 -24.58 -6.95
N ASN A 396 -25.54 -25.18 -5.77
CA ASN A 396 -26.54 -24.73 -4.81
C ASN A 396 -26.22 -23.35 -4.25
N ILE A 397 -24.96 -23.09 -3.92
CA ILE A 397 -24.48 -21.76 -3.49
C ILE A 397 -24.74 -20.72 -4.61
N TRP A 398 -24.39 -21.05 -5.85
CA TRP A 398 -24.63 -20.16 -6.98
C TRP A 398 -26.12 -19.88 -7.22
N LYS A 399 -26.99 -20.90 -7.10
CA LYS A 399 -28.45 -20.71 -7.18
C LYS A 399 -28.97 -19.77 -6.08
N ALA A 400 -28.44 -19.87 -4.86
CA ALA A 400 -28.83 -18.98 -3.77
C ALA A 400 -28.35 -17.54 -4.00
N ILE A 401 -27.11 -17.36 -4.47
CA ILE A 401 -26.57 -16.05 -4.86
C ILE A 401 -27.41 -15.44 -5.99
N GLU A 402 -27.73 -16.23 -7.02
CA GLU A 402 -28.58 -15.82 -8.14
C GLU A 402 -29.98 -15.40 -7.68
N GLY A 403 -30.60 -16.18 -6.79
CA GLY A 403 -31.87 -15.84 -6.16
C GLY A 403 -31.80 -14.51 -5.39
N ASN A 404 -30.75 -14.31 -4.58
CA ASN A 404 -30.57 -13.06 -3.85
C ASN A 404 -30.32 -11.86 -4.77
N MET A 405 -29.50 -12.02 -5.80
CA MET A 405 -29.27 -10.98 -6.80
C MET A 405 -30.59 -10.56 -7.48
N LYS A 406 -31.41 -11.53 -7.87
CA LYS A 406 -32.73 -11.25 -8.45
C LYS A 406 -33.64 -10.51 -7.46
N ALA A 407 -33.67 -10.95 -6.19
CA ALA A 407 -34.47 -10.30 -5.14
C ALA A 407 -34.03 -8.84 -4.89
N ARG A 408 -32.72 -8.55 -4.98
CA ARG A 408 -32.16 -7.20 -4.85
C ARG A 408 -32.27 -6.36 -6.12
N GLY A 409 -32.93 -6.85 -7.16
CA GLY A 409 -33.20 -6.10 -8.38
C GLY A 409 -32.05 -6.03 -9.38
N TRP A 410 -31.06 -6.93 -9.29
CA TRP A 410 -30.03 -7.05 -10.31
C TRP A 410 -30.65 -7.49 -11.65
N ARG A 411 -30.38 -6.72 -12.71
CA ARG A 411 -30.87 -6.98 -14.08
C ARG A 411 -29.71 -6.87 -15.07
N ARG A 412 -29.96 -7.27 -16.33
CA ARG A 412 -28.98 -7.20 -17.42
C ARG A 412 -28.24 -5.87 -17.49
N ASP A 413 -28.98 -4.77 -17.42
CA ASP A 413 -28.50 -3.40 -17.67
C ASP A 413 -28.54 -2.49 -16.42
N SER A 414 -28.94 -3.00 -15.25
CA SER A 414 -29.02 -2.22 -14.00
C SER A 414 -28.61 -3.03 -12.77
N GLY A 415 -27.87 -2.38 -11.88
CA GLY A 415 -27.56 -2.90 -10.54
C GLY A 415 -28.70 -2.67 -9.54
N PRO A 416 -28.49 -3.04 -8.27
CA PRO A 416 -29.47 -2.85 -7.22
C PRO A 416 -29.76 -1.35 -7.08
N VAL A 417 -31.04 -0.99 -7.13
CA VAL A 417 -31.50 0.38 -6.87
C VAL A 417 -31.32 0.62 -5.37
N ILE A 418 -30.60 1.69 -5.02
CA ILE A 418 -30.31 2.09 -3.64
C ILE A 418 -31.61 2.45 -2.91
#